data_AF-A0A8T5HTN2-F1
#
_entry.id   AF-A0A8T5HTN2-F1
#
_cell.length_a   1.000
_cell.length_b   1.000
_cell.length_c   1.000
_cell.angle_alpha   90.00
_cell.angle_beta   90.00
_cell.angle_gamma   90.00
#
_symmetry.space_group_name_H-M   'P 1'
#
loop_
_entity.id
_entity.type
_entity.pdbx_description
1 polymer ?
#
loop_
_entity_poly.entity_id
_entity_poly.type
_entity_poly.pdbx_seq_one_letter_code
_entity_poly.pdbx_strand_id
1 'polypeptide(L)'
;MKYKSVLLLIVISLALASFTIAEEFPGLGCITDLDCQEVEDIIGEGAYCNPLTEECATPDGSVEELPFEEDSLFEEPLVLENNSETTQTVSSGQLETEITVLQKKVDSLEGEKGDLQQQLNSINSNLQSLSNQLEDIKEVKTELNSISTGLATLQEELDQTTTELGTIEEDIKKKETRNKTLIIIFFVLLAIAAALAMVYYITRQRSTKKVDPKIVDYITKQIKKGKKYPHIKNLLKKAGWAEEEIKLAYKKTIKDNYKKYLSRTGTVARVKNTKVTSQKDYDKKKMFAIIGVSVLLLAGVLLILNGTVGEAVYFEKLVGGVEGGTNGKVTYKVECTSPHLLNPTEDGCCLDINANEVCDYIEAKEASLEQTSGTCHDNLQCAPGEYCINTKCTELTEFYNNQECEQTCNFYGLKVSATTYIRDESYLSCAELNYEQKSTEEVNFACKNNKQLVCAGEKVLIEEYNVKANQGSYTAAGALEWKVLPMPDHCLGEETVVPINVLMKDGGKILSESAIVLKKDQISNIISHPNLVCVNANTGKESPRVEFTLAVEEIYQPIGC
;
A
#
# COMPACT_ATOMS: atom_id res chain seq x y z
N MET A 1 54.54 -10.17 -21.15
CA MET A 1 54.00 -8.83 -20.84
C MET A 1 52.48 -8.72 -20.86
N LYS A 2 51.71 -9.46 -21.68
CA LYS A 2 50.26 -9.20 -21.88
C LYS A 2 49.32 -9.64 -20.75
N TYR A 3 49.71 -10.56 -19.87
CA TYR A 3 48.85 -11.08 -18.79
C TYR A 3 48.78 -10.17 -17.55
N LYS A 4 49.86 -9.43 -17.26
CA LYS A 4 49.91 -8.51 -16.11
C LYS A 4 49.02 -7.28 -16.33
N SER A 5 48.92 -6.78 -17.56
CA SER A 5 48.10 -5.61 -17.90
C SER A 5 46.59 -5.89 -17.82
N VAL A 6 46.16 -7.12 -18.12
CA VAL A 6 44.73 -7.49 -18.04
C VAL A 6 44.30 -7.69 -16.59
N LEU A 7 45.15 -8.27 -15.75
CA LEU A 7 44.87 -8.44 -14.33
C LEU A 7 44.80 -7.08 -13.61
N LEU A 8 45.67 -6.14 -13.98
CA LEU A 8 45.68 -4.77 -13.44
C LEU A 8 44.38 -4.01 -13.78
N LEU A 9 43.87 -4.16 -15.01
CA LEU A 9 42.63 -3.52 -15.44
C LEU A 9 41.39 -4.05 -14.69
N ILE A 10 41.36 -5.36 -14.38
CA ILE A 10 40.27 -5.98 -13.61
C ILE A 10 40.30 -5.49 -12.16
N VAL A 11 41.49 -5.36 -11.56
CA VAL A 11 41.64 -4.85 -10.18
C VAL A 11 41.27 -3.36 -10.10
N ILE A 12 41.63 -2.56 -11.11
CA ILE A 12 41.26 -1.13 -11.18
C ILE A 12 39.74 -0.95 -11.35
N SER A 13 39.10 -1.79 -12.16
CA SER A 13 37.64 -1.72 -12.35
C SER A 13 36.85 -2.23 -11.13
N LEU A 14 37.42 -3.13 -10.32
CA LEU A 14 36.86 -3.54 -9.02
C LEU A 14 37.07 -2.48 -7.92
N ALA A 15 38.15 -1.69 -7.97
CA ALA A 15 38.44 -0.64 -6.99
C ALA A 15 37.68 0.67 -7.24
N LEU A 16 37.26 0.94 -8.48
CA LEU A 16 36.49 2.13 -8.84
C LEU A 16 34.98 2.00 -8.55
N ALA A 17 34.50 0.81 -8.22
CA ALA A 17 33.10 0.57 -7.83
C ALA A 17 32.81 0.94 -6.35
N SER A 18 33.83 1.31 -5.58
CA SER A 18 33.74 1.61 -4.14
C SER A 18 34.07 3.06 -3.76
N PHE A 19 34.11 3.99 -4.72
CA PHE A 19 34.26 5.42 -4.40
C PHE A 19 32.90 6.13 -4.47
N THR A 20 32.51 6.58 -3.30
CA THR A 20 31.31 7.32 -2.90
C THR A 20 31.11 8.61 -3.68
N ILE A 21 29.85 8.87 -4.01
CA ILE A 21 29.32 10.19 -4.32
C ILE A 21 29.28 10.94 -2.97
N ALA A 22 29.98 12.07 -2.88
CA ALA A 22 29.73 13.05 -1.82
C ALA A 22 28.56 13.90 -2.33
N GLU A 23 27.35 13.53 -1.95
CA GLU A 23 26.19 14.41 -2.11
C GLU A 23 26.19 15.41 -0.96
N GLU A 24 26.15 16.68 -1.37
CA GLU A 24 25.89 17.85 -0.55
C GLU A 24 24.53 17.66 0.11
N PHE A 25 24.52 17.52 1.44
CA PHE A 25 23.31 17.26 2.24
C PHE A 25 22.30 18.41 2.05
N PRO A 26 21.12 18.19 1.44
CA PRO A 26 19.98 19.08 1.66
C PRO A 26 19.51 18.94 3.12
N GLY A 27 19.02 20.03 3.72
CA GLY A 27 18.52 20.03 5.10
C GLY A 27 17.54 18.87 5.34
N LEU A 28 17.63 18.24 6.51
CA LEU A 28 16.69 17.19 6.89
C LEU A 28 15.31 17.82 7.08
N GLY A 29 14.40 17.48 6.18
CA GLY A 29 13.00 17.88 6.29
C GLY A 29 12.33 17.21 7.49
N CYS A 30 11.42 17.92 8.16
CA CYS A 30 10.70 17.44 9.33
C CYS A 30 9.22 17.84 9.28
N ILE A 31 8.35 17.07 9.94
CA ILE A 31 6.91 17.36 10.06
C ILE A 31 6.55 17.65 11.52
N THR A 32 7.25 17.01 12.45
CA THR A 32 7.08 17.16 13.89
C THR A 32 8.43 17.25 14.59
N ASP A 33 8.45 17.78 15.81
CA ASP A 33 9.69 17.87 16.62
C ASP A 33 10.31 16.49 16.90
N LEU A 34 9.51 15.42 16.85
CA LEU A 34 9.96 14.05 17.03
C LEU A 34 10.89 13.59 15.88
N ASP A 35 10.67 14.11 14.68
CA ASP A 35 11.50 13.79 13.50
C ASP A 35 12.92 14.38 13.62
N CYS A 36 13.08 15.41 14.46
CA CYS A 36 14.37 16.06 14.72
C CYS A 36 15.14 15.43 15.88
N GLN A 37 14.54 14.47 16.59
CA GLN A 37 15.13 13.82 17.76
C GLN A 37 16.19 12.78 17.37
N GLU A 38 16.06 12.14 16.19
CA GLU A 38 17.04 11.18 15.68
C GLU A 38 18.32 11.83 15.14
N VAL A 39 18.30 13.14 14.92
CA VAL A 39 19.45 13.94 14.42
C VAL A 39 20.07 14.82 15.49
N GLU A 40 19.64 14.69 16.75
CA GLU A 40 20.16 15.45 17.89
C GLU A 40 21.69 15.31 18.04
N ASP A 41 22.24 14.14 17.71
CA ASP A 41 23.70 13.87 17.67
C ASP A 41 24.45 14.66 16.58
N ILE A 42 23.75 15.18 15.57
CA ILE A 42 24.32 15.88 14.40
C ILE A 42 24.11 17.40 14.50
N ILE A 43 22.94 17.85 14.95
CA ILE A 43 22.56 19.28 14.93
C ILE A 43 22.64 19.95 16.31
N GLY A 44 22.69 19.19 17.41
CA GLY A 44 22.79 19.70 18.79
C GLY A 44 21.52 19.45 19.61
N GLU A 45 21.67 19.43 20.94
CA GLU A 45 20.59 19.15 21.90
C GLU A 45 19.43 20.15 21.76
N GLY A 46 18.20 19.64 21.81
CA GLY A 46 16.98 20.46 21.72
C GLY A 46 16.59 20.88 20.30
N ALA A 47 16.95 20.11 19.27
CA ALA A 47 16.49 20.33 17.90
C ALA A 47 14.96 20.23 17.81
N TYR A 48 14.33 21.19 17.12
CA TYR A 48 12.89 21.23 16.87
C TYR A 48 12.61 21.43 15.38
N CYS A 49 11.41 21.09 14.94
CA CYS A 49 11.01 21.27 13.56
C CYS A 49 10.55 22.72 13.33
N ASN A 50 11.26 23.48 12.50
CA ASN A 50 10.85 24.85 12.21
C ASN A 50 9.65 24.84 11.25
N PRO A 51 8.45 25.28 11.70
CA PRO A 51 7.22 25.18 10.89
C PRO A 51 7.20 26.12 9.68
N LEU A 52 8.15 27.06 9.58
CA LEU A 52 8.27 27.98 8.44
C LEU A 52 9.18 27.43 7.33
N THR A 53 10.17 26.62 7.69
CA THR A 53 11.15 26.06 6.74
C THR A 53 11.00 24.57 6.53
N GLU A 54 10.20 23.89 7.36
CA GLU A 54 10.05 22.42 7.39
C GLU A 54 11.40 21.70 7.56
N GLU A 55 12.36 22.33 8.24
CA GLU A 55 13.71 21.80 8.49
C GLU A 55 14.03 21.85 10.00
N CYS A 56 14.83 20.91 10.48
CA CYS A 56 15.26 20.86 11.88
C CYS A 56 16.19 22.03 12.24
N ALA A 57 15.88 22.76 13.31
CA ALA A 57 16.61 23.93 13.79
C ALA A 57 16.91 23.84 15.30
N THR A 58 17.93 24.55 15.79
CA THR A 58 18.29 24.60 17.22
C THR A 58 17.92 25.93 17.89
N PRO A 59 17.65 25.96 19.20
CA PRO A 59 17.10 27.13 19.89
C PRO A 59 18.07 28.30 20.18
N ASP A 60 19.24 28.41 19.54
CA ASP A 60 20.21 29.46 19.89
C ASP A 60 20.63 30.30 18.66
N GLY A 61 20.31 31.61 18.70
CA GLY A 61 20.72 32.57 17.66
C GLY A 61 19.94 33.88 17.51
N SER A 62 19.64 34.59 18.60
CA SER A 62 19.32 36.04 18.70
C SER A 62 18.16 36.65 17.90
N VAL A 63 17.07 37.02 18.58
CA VAL A 63 16.24 38.19 18.21
C VAL A 63 15.75 38.91 19.48
N GLU A 64 15.82 40.25 19.42
CA GLU A 64 15.57 41.27 20.45
C GLU A 64 14.22 41.20 21.19
N GLU A 65 14.25 41.61 22.46
CA GLU A 65 13.11 41.78 23.38
C GLU A 65 12.17 42.95 22.99
N LEU A 66 10.84 42.68 23.08
CA LEU A 66 9.69 43.41 23.70
C LEU A 66 9.73 44.97 23.84
N PRO A 67 8.59 45.71 23.81
CA PRO A 67 7.41 45.41 24.64
C PRO A 67 6.00 45.86 24.13
N PHE A 68 4.95 45.43 24.85
CA PHE A 68 3.56 45.86 24.71
C PHE A 68 3.04 46.36 26.08
N GLU A 69 2.36 47.52 26.10
CA GLU A 69 1.80 48.19 27.29
C GLU A 69 0.34 47.77 27.56
N GLU A 70 -0.06 47.82 28.85
CA GLU A 70 -1.43 47.65 29.36
C GLU A 70 -1.97 49.00 29.90
N ASP A 71 -3.29 49.25 29.76
CA ASP A 71 -3.95 50.39 30.43
C ASP A 71 -5.44 50.11 30.80
N SER A 72 -5.72 50.17 32.12
CA SER A 72 -6.76 50.88 32.95
C SER A 72 -8.12 51.35 32.34
N LEU A 73 -9.22 51.72 33.03
CA LEU A 73 -9.84 51.74 34.38
C LEU A 73 -11.29 52.29 34.15
N PHE A 74 -12.33 52.02 34.97
CA PHE A 74 -13.54 52.88 35.04
C PHE A 74 -14.33 52.77 36.37
N GLU A 75 -14.84 53.92 36.86
CA GLU A 75 -15.49 54.19 38.17
C GLU A 75 -17.03 54.42 38.11
N GLU A 76 -17.60 54.47 39.34
CA GLU A 76 -18.97 54.64 39.93
C GLU A 76 -19.80 55.92 39.56
N PRO A 77 -21.08 56.16 40.03
CA PRO A 77 -21.39 56.57 41.43
C PRO A 77 -22.84 56.31 42.02
N LEU A 78 -23.00 56.60 43.33
CA LEU A 78 -24.21 56.55 44.18
C LEU A 78 -24.68 57.94 44.70
N VAL A 79 -25.96 58.08 45.11
CA VAL A 79 -26.59 59.32 45.66
C VAL A 79 -27.30 59.09 47.01
N LEU A 80 -27.24 60.14 47.86
CA LEU A 80 -27.67 60.33 49.27
C LEU A 80 -29.19 60.44 49.53
N GLU A 81 -29.60 60.25 50.80
CA GLU A 81 -30.61 61.12 51.45
C GLU A 81 -30.49 61.17 52.99
N ASN A 82 -30.75 62.35 53.57
CA ASN A 82 -30.77 62.71 55.00
C ASN A 82 -32.18 63.22 55.35
N ASN A 83 -32.67 63.01 56.59
CA ASN A 83 -33.30 64.09 57.39
C ASN A 83 -33.66 63.72 58.85
N SER A 84 -33.68 64.77 59.66
CA SER A 84 -33.60 64.85 61.12
C SER A 84 -34.96 64.90 61.84
N GLU A 85 -34.96 64.43 63.10
CA GLU A 85 -36.10 64.38 64.04
C GLU A 85 -36.41 65.72 64.74
N THR A 86 -37.65 65.87 65.23
CA THR A 86 -38.04 66.83 66.27
C THR A 86 -39.16 66.24 67.14
N THR A 87 -39.02 66.28 68.47
CA THR A 87 -39.90 65.66 69.48
C THR A 87 -40.90 66.67 70.09
N GLN A 88 -42.18 66.32 70.24
CA GLN A 88 -43.15 67.04 71.10
C GLN A 88 -44.16 66.10 71.80
N THR A 89 -44.20 66.25 73.13
CA THR A 89 -45.26 65.99 74.14
C THR A 89 -46.44 65.08 73.78
N VAL A 90 -46.56 63.94 74.46
CA VAL A 90 -47.58 62.88 74.28
C VAL A 90 -48.89 63.18 75.04
N SER A 91 -49.94 63.49 74.29
CA SER A 91 -51.36 63.43 74.66
C SER A 91 -51.91 62.02 74.40
N SER A 92 -53.00 61.60 75.05
CA SER A 92 -53.68 60.30 74.82
C SER A 92 -54.00 60.00 73.35
N GLY A 93 -54.15 61.03 72.50
CA GLY A 93 -54.30 60.85 71.05
C GLY A 93 -53.00 60.45 70.32
N GLN A 94 -51.83 60.75 70.88
CA GLN A 94 -50.54 60.27 70.35
C GLN A 94 -50.31 58.79 70.62
N LEU A 95 -50.84 58.28 71.73
CA LEU A 95 -50.74 56.86 72.05
C LEU A 95 -51.53 56.00 71.04
N GLU A 96 -52.71 56.44 70.60
CA GLU A 96 -53.48 55.77 69.54
C GLU A 96 -52.76 55.83 68.18
N THR A 97 -52.11 56.94 67.86
CA THR A 97 -51.30 57.02 66.63
C THR A 97 -50.07 56.12 66.68
N GLU A 98 -49.40 56.03 67.83
CA GLU A 98 -48.27 55.11 68.02
C GLU A 98 -48.71 53.64 67.92
N ILE A 99 -49.84 53.27 68.51
CA ILE A 99 -50.41 51.91 68.38
C ILE A 99 -50.71 51.61 66.91
N THR A 100 -51.27 52.56 66.16
CA THR A 100 -51.56 52.37 64.73
C THR A 100 -50.28 52.23 63.90
N VAL A 101 -49.24 52.99 64.22
CA VAL A 101 -47.92 52.89 63.57
C VAL A 101 -47.26 51.56 63.90
N LEU A 102 -47.34 51.11 65.15
CA LEU A 102 -46.83 49.81 65.57
C LEU A 102 -47.58 48.66 64.87
N GLN A 103 -48.90 48.76 64.70
CA GLN A 103 -49.68 47.77 63.97
C GLN A 103 -49.22 47.68 62.51
N LYS A 104 -49.03 48.82 61.83
CA LYS A 104 -48.50 48.84 60.47
C LYS A 104 -47.08 48.26 60.36
N LYS A 105 -46.22 48.50 61.37
CA LYS A 105 -44.89 47.89 61.43
C LYS A 105 -45.00 46.37 61.60
N VAL A 106 -45.93 45.89 62.42
CA VAL A 106 -46.18 44.45 62.59
C VAL A 106 -46.64 43.83 61.27
N ASP A 107 -47.61 44.46 60.59
CA ASP A 107 -48.10 43.99 59.29
C ASP A 107 -46.96 43.98 58.23
N SER A 108 -46.10 45.00 58.23
CA SER A 108 -44.91 45.07 57.35
C SER A 108 -43.92 43.95 57.66
N LEU A 109 -43.60 43.73 58.93
CA LEU A 109 -42.68 42.67 59.37
C LEU A 109 -43.23 41.27 59.06
N GLU A 110 -44.56 41.09 59.13
CA GLU A 110 -45.21 39.85 58.77
C GLU A 110 -45.18 39.61 57.25
N GLY A 111 -45.26 40.67 56.44
CA GLY A 111 -44.98 40.64 55.01
C GLY A 111 -43.53 40.27 54.70
N GLU A 112 -42.56 40.94 55.33
CA GLU A 112 -41.12 40.65 55.18
C GLU A 112 -40.78 39.20 55.57
N LYS A 113 -41.43 38.67 56.61
CA LYS A 113 -41.31 37.25 56.99
C LYS A 113 -41.82 36.32 55.88
N GLY A 114 -42.91 36.67 55.21
CA GLY A 114 -43.44 35.93 54.06
C GLY A 114 -42.44 35.91 52.89
N ASP A 115 -41.85 37.06 52.56
CA ASP A 115 -40.84 37.18 51.51
C ASP A 115 -39.57 36.39 51.83
N LEU A 116 -39.08 36.47 53.07
CA LEU A 116 -37.95 35.65 53.53
C LEU A 116 -38.24 34.15 53.41
N GLN A 117 -39.48 33.73 53.67
CA GLN A 117 -39.86 32.33 53.55
C GLN A 117 -39.92 31.88 52.08
N GLN A 118 -40.32 32.75 51.16
CA GLN A 118 -40.21 32.48 49.72
C GLN A 118 -38.75 32.40 49.26
N GLN A 119 -37.89 33.31 49.72
CA GLN A 119 -36.45 33.26 49.41
C GLN A 119 -35.82 31.96 49.90
N LEU A 120 -36.17 31.49 51.10
CA LEU A 120 -35.69 30.23 51.66
C LEU A 120 -36.07 29.02 50.79
N ASN A 121 -37.32 28.98 50.31
CA ASN A 121 -37.79 27.91 49.43
C ASN A 121 -37.06 27.91 48.07
N SER A 122 -36.76 29.10 47.56
CA SER A 122 -35.98 29.27 46.31
C SER A 122 -34.54 28.79 46.48
N ILE A 123 -33.88 29.17 47.59
CA ILE A 123 -32.54 28.69 47.94
C ILE A 123 -32.51 27.16 48.08
N ASN A 124 -33.52 26.57 48.71
CA ASN A 124 -33.60 25.12 48.87
C ASN A 124 -33.71 24.39 47.52
N SER A 125 -34.47 24.97 46.58
CA SER A 125 -34.59 24.45 45.21
C SER A 125 -33.27 24.54 44.46
N ASN A 126 -32.55 25.67 44.60
CA ASN A 126 -31.23 25.86 44.01
C ASN A 126 -30.20 24.88 44.58
N LEU A 127 -30.24 24.59 45.88
CA LEU A 127 -29.37 23.60 46.52
C LEU A 127 -29.62 22.18 46.00
N GLN A 128 -30.89 21.81 45.76
CA GLN A 128 -31.21 20.53 45.13
C GLN A 128 -30.67 20.44 43.70
N SER A 129 -30.80 21.51 42.91
CA SER A 129 -30.24 21.56 41.57
C SER A 129 -28.71 21.44 41.58
N LEU A 130 -28.04 22.13 42.50
CA LEU A 130 -26.58 22.05 42.64
C LEU A 130 -26.13 20.64 43.05
N SER A 131 -26.91 19.97 43.92
CA SER A 131 -26.64 18.60 44.33
C SER A 131 -26.67 17.64 43.15
N ASN A 132 -27.67 17.78 42.27
CA ASN A 132 -27.81 16.93 41.08
C ASN A 132 -26.65 17.17 40.10
N GLN A 133 -26.28 18.44 39.85
CA GLN A 133 -25.12 18.77 39.01
C GLN A 133 -23.80 18.21 39.56
N LEU A 134 -23.66 18.12 40.89
CA LEU A 134 -22.47 17.52 41.52
C LEU A 134 -22.41 15.99 41.33
N GLU A 135 -23.56 15.35 41.12
CA GLU A 135 -23.66 13.92 40.84
C GLU A 135 -23.24 13.61 39.40
N ASP A 136 -23.70 14.40 38.42
CA ASP A 136 -23.28 14.30 37.02
C ASP A 136 -21.75 14.45 36.85
N ILE A 137 -21.11 15.33 37.63
CA ILE A 137 -19.64 15.53 37.61
C ILE A 137 -18.89 14.26 38.07
N LYS A 138 -19.47 13.44 38.96
CA LYS A 138 -18.83 12.19 39.38
C LYS A 138 -18.85 11.14 38.28
N GLU A 139 -19.90 11.12 37.47
CA GLU A 139 -20.05 10.21 36.33
C GLU A 139 -19.02 10.54 35.22
N VAL A 140 -18.83 11.82 34.92
CA VAL A 140 -17.77 12.27 34.00
C VAL A 140 -16.38 11.84 34.47
N LYS A 141 -16.11 11.85 35.79
CA LYS A 141 -14.83 11.40 36.35
C LYS A 141 -14.60 9.89 36.14
N THR A 142 -15.65 9.08 36.16
CA THR A 142 -15.54 7.64 35.88
C THR A 142 -15.28 7.36 34.41
N GLU A 143 -15.94 8.09 33.49
CA GLU A 143 -15.64 8.01 32.05
C GLU A 143 -14.21 8.44 31.72
N LEU A 144 -13.69 9.46 32.41
CA LEU A 144 -12.33 9.94 32.17
C LEU A 144 -11.26 8.90 32.58
N ASN A 145 -11.54 8.09 33.59
CA ASN A 145 -10.66 6.99 34.00
C ASN A 145 -10.70 5.82 33.01
N SER A 146 -11.84 5.52 32.40
CA SER A 146 -11.92 4.47 31.37
C SER A 146 -11.19 4.91 30.09
N ILE A 147 -11.33 6.18 29.68
CA ILE A 147 -10.58 6.76 28.56
C ILE A 147 -9.07 6.68 28.80
N SER A 148 -8.59 7.03 30.00
CA SER A 148 -7.17 6.93 30.34
C SER A 148 -6.64 5.49 30.27
N THR A 149 -7.46 4.50 30.59
CA THR A 149 -7.08 3.08 30.54
C THR A 149 -7.10 2.55 29.11
N GLY A 150 -8.09 2.97 28.30
CA GLY A 150 -8.14 2.67 26.87
C GLY A 150 -6.96 3.27 26.12
N LEU A 151 -6.54 4.50 26.46
CA LEU A 151 -5.38 5.15 25.86
C LEU A 151 -4.06 4.41 26.18
N ALA A 152 -3.91 3.90 27.40
CA ALA A 152 -2.75 3.08 27.78
C ALA A 152 -2.70 1.75 27.01
N THR A 153 -3.86 1.14 26.78
CA THR A 153 -3.97 -0.10 25.99
C THR A 153 -3.64 0.16 24.52
N LEU A 154 -4.16 1.25 23.94
CA LEU A 154 -3.81 1.67 22.59
C LEU A 154 -2.32 1.97 22.43
N GLN A 155 -1.68 2.55 23.46
CA GLN A 155 -0.24 2.78 23.44
C GLN A 155 0.56 1.46 23.46
N GLU A 156 0.12 0.46 24.23
CA GLU A 156 0.73 -0.87 24.24
C GLU A 156 0.54 -1.61 22.90
N GLU A 157 -0.63 -1.51 22.27
CA GLU A 157 -0.89 -2.04 20.92
C GLU A 157 -0.03 -1.34 19.84
N LEU A 158 0.18 -0.03 19.98
CA LEU A 158 1.04 0.75 19.08
C LEU A 158 2.52 0.33 19.21
N ASP A 159 3.00 0.12 20.44
CA ASP A 159 4.36 -0.35 20.71
C ASP A 159 4.58 -1.78 20.17
N GLN A 160 3.58 -2.65 20.30
CA GLN A 160 3.63 -4.00 19.72
C GLN A 160 3.65 -3.95 18.19
N THR A 161 2.80 -3.12 17.57
CA THR A 161 2.75 -2.95 16.11
C THR A 161 4.07 -2.39 15.57
N THR A 162 4.68 -1.44 16.28
CA THR A 162 5.99 -0.86 15.93
C THR A 162 7.09 -1.92 15.99
N THR A 163 7.05 -2.81 16.99
CA THR A 163 7.99 -3.92 17.12
C THR A 163 7.84 -4.92 15.97
N GLU A 164 6.60 -5.28 15.61
CA GLU A 164 6.31 -6.19 14.50
C GLU A 164 6.77 -5.61 13.15
N LEU A 165 6.51 -4.31 12.91
CA LEU A 165 7.02 -3.60 11.72
C LEU A 165 8.55 -3.61 11.63
N GLY A 166 9.25 -3.41 12.75
CA GLY A 166 10.71 -3.49 12.80
C GLY A 166 11.25 -4.88 12.41
N THR A 167 10.61 -5.95 12.86
CA THR A 167 11.00 -7.32 12.47
C THR A 167 10.76 -7.61 10.99
N ILE A 168 9.66 -7.09 10.43
CA ILE A 168 9.35 -7.20 8.99
C ILE A 168 10.39 -6.45 8.15
N GLU A 169 10.79 -5.25 8.58
CA GLU A 169 11.82 -4.46 7.90
C GLU A 169 13.18 -5.17 7.88
N GLU A 170 13.60 -5.79 8.98
CA GLU A 170 14.82 -6.61 9.02
C GLU A 170 14.76 -7.80 8.06
N ASP A 171 13.63 -8.50 7.99
CA ASP A 171 13.45 -9.64 7.10
C ASP A 171 13.42 -9.24 5.62
N ILE A 172 12.87 -8.06 5.29
CA ILE A 172 12.93 -7.47 3.95
C ILE A 172 14.38 -7.11 3.59
N LYS A 173 15.12 -6.43 4.47
CA LYS A 173 16.54 -6.09 4.26
C LYS A 173 17.40 -7.34 4.05
N LYS A 174 17.14 -8.41 4.82
CA LYS A 174 17.83 -9.70 4.68
C LYS A 174 17.51 -10.39 3.35
N LYS A 175 16.25 -10.34 2.89
CA LYS A 175 15.83 -10.88 1.57
C LYS A 175 16.42 -10.08 0.41
N GLU A 176 16.46 -8.74 0.51
CA GLU A 176 17.06 -7.87 -0.50
C GLU A 176 18.56 -8.16 -0.66
N THR A 177 19.28 -8.30 0.46
CA THR A 177 20.72 -8.60 0.49
C THR A 177 21.01 -9.98 -0.13
N ARG A 178 20.14 -10.98 0.12
CA ARG A 178 20.25 -12.31 -0.50
C ARG A 178 20.05 -12.25 -2.01
N ASN A 179 19.10 -11.45 -2.50
CA ASN A 179 18.85 -11.30 -3.93
C ASN A 179 20.01 -10.59 -4.64
N LYS A 180 20.56 -9.52 -4.05
CA LYS A 180 21.78 -8.86 -4.56
C LYS A 180 22.97 -9.83 -4.64
N THR A 181 23.13 -10.69 -3.62
CA THR A 181 24.20 -11.70 -3.59
C THR A 181 24.05 -12.74 -4.71
N LEU A 182 22.84 -13.22 -4.99
CA LEU A 182 22.57 -14.17 -6.06
C LEU A 182 22.83 -13.59 -7.46
N ILE A 183 22.47 -12.32 -7.68
CA ILE A 183 22.74 -11.60 -8.93
C ILE A 183 24.25 -11.49 -9.17
N ILE A 184 25.04 -11.16 -8.14
CA ILE A 184 26.50 -11.07 -8.24
C ILE A 184 27.11 -12.43 -8.61
N ILE A 185 26.68 -13.52 -7.95
CA ILE A 185 27.16 -14.88 -8.24
C ILE A 185 26.88 -15.27 -9.70
N PHE A 186 25.70 -14.91 -10.23
CA PHE A 186 25.34 -15.17 -11.62
C PHE A 186 26.29 -14.49 -12.61
N PHE A 187 26.59 -13.20 -12.42
CA PHE A 187 27.52 -12.48 -13.30
C PHE A 187 28.95 -13.01 -13.22
N VAL A 188 29.41 -13.44 -12.04
CA VAL A 188 30.73 -14.08 -11.87
C VAL A 188 30.82 -15.39 -12.67
N LEU A 189 29.79 -16.24 -12.60
CA LEU A 189 29.74 -17.49 -13.37
C LEU A 189 29.71 -17.24 -14.88
N LEU A 190 29.00 -16.21 -15.33
CA LEU A 190 28.94 -15.81 -16.73
C LEU A 190 30.31 -15.35 -17.24
N ALA A 191 31.03 -14.56 -16.44
CA ALA A 191 32.40 -14.13 -16.75
C ALA A 191 33.37 -15.31 -16.87
N ILE A 192 33.28 -16.31 -15.97
CA ILE A 192 34.08 -17.53 -16.02
C ILE A 192 33.78 -18.33 -17.30
N ALA A 193 32.50 -18.48 -17.67
CA ALA A 193 32.10 -19.19 -18.88
C ALA A 193 32.65 -18.49 -20.15
N ALA A 194 32.59 -17.16 -20.21
CA ALA A 194 33.15 -16.37 -21.31
C ALA A 194 34.68 -16.54 -21.42
N ALA A 195 35.39 -16.52 -20.28
CA ALA A 195 36.84 -16.73 -20.25
C ALA A 195 37.22 -18.14 -20.75
N LEU A 196 36.50 -19.18 -20.32
CA LEU A 196 36.71 -20.56 -20.78
C LEU A 196 36.43 -20.70 -22.29
N ALA A 197 35.39 -20.06 -22.81
CA ALA A 197 35.09 -20.04 -24.24
C ALA A 197 36.20 -19.36 -25.05
N MET A 198 36.76 -18.26 -24.55
CA MET A 198 37.87 -17.54 -25.17
C MET A 198 39.15 -18.40 -25.21
N VAL A 199 39.47 -19.08 -24.11
CA VAL A 199 40.63 -20.00 -24.03
C VAL A 199 40.46 -21.19 -25.00
N TYR A 200 39.27 -21.77 -25.09
CA TYR A 200 38.96 -22.83 -26.05
C TYR A 200 39.11 -22.36 -27.51
N TYR A 201 38.65 -21.14 -27.82
CA TYR A 201 38.76 -20.56 -29.16
C TYR A 201 40.22 -20.34 -29.57
N ILE A 202 41.04 -19.76 -28.68
CA ILE A 202 42.46 -19.49 -28.93
C ILE A 202 43.26 -20.80 -29.08
N THR A 203 42.98 -21.81 -28.26
CA THR A 203 43.67 -23.11 -28.35
C THR A 203 43.30 -23.89 -29.62
N ARG A 204 42.06 -23.78 -30.11
CA ARG A 204 41.63 -24.40 -31.38
C ARG A 204 42.33 -23.78 -32.60
N GLN A 205 42.60 -22.48 -32.59
CA GLN A 205 43.22 -21.78 -33.72
C GLN A 205 44.69 -22.20 -33.97
N ARG A 206 45.39 -22.75 -32.97
CA ARG A 206 46.77 -23.24 -33.11
C ARG A 206 46.90 -24.59 -33.83
N SER A 207 45.82 -25.35 -34.00
CA SER A 207 45.87 -26.73 -34.53
C SER A 207 45.81 -26.87 -36.05
N THR A 208 45.73 -25.76 -36.80
CA THR A 208 45.67 -25.76 -38.28
C THR A 208 46.99 -25.34 -38.92
N LYS A 209 48.13 -25.95 -38.55
CA LYS A 209 49.32 -25.87 -39.42
C LYS A 209 49.00 -26.60 -40.73
N LYS A 210 48.94 -25.85 -41.84
CA LYS A 210 48.73 -26.40 -43.18
C LYS A 210 49.92 -27.30 -43.54
N VAL A 211 49.72 -28.61 -43.55
CA VAL A 211 50.70 -29.59 -44.05
C VAL A 211 50.85 -29.43 -45.56
N ASP A 212 52.08 -29.37 -46.06
CA ASP A 212 52.37 -29.28 -47.50
C ASP A 212 51.75 -30.49 -48.25
N PRO A 213 50.91 -30.25 -49.28
CA PRO A 213 50.27 -31.30 -50.08
C PRO A 213 51.26 -32.29 -50.72
N LYS A 214 52.48 -31.85 -51.07
CA LYS A 214 53.50 -32.69 -51.73
C LYS A 214 53.99 -33.81 -50.81
N ILE A 215 54.12 -33.54 -49.51
CA ILE A 215 54.51 -34.55 -48.52
C ILE A 215 53.39 -35.59 -48.37
N VAL A 216 52.13 -35.13 -48.31
CA VAL A 216 50.96 -36.01 -48.14
C VAL A 216 50.82 -36.98 -49.32
N ASP A 217 51.02 -36.49 -50.56
CA ASP A 217 50.97 -37.33 -51.76
C ASP A 217 52.12 -38.35 -51.78
N TYR A 218 53.35 -37.91 -51.45
CA TYR A 218 54.50 -38.80 -51.34
C TYR A 218 54.29 -39.90 -50.30
N ILE A 219 53.84 -39.54 -49.09
CA ILE A 219 53.55 -40.51 -48.01
C ILE A 219 52.47 -41.49 -48.48
N THR A 220 51.41 -41.02 -49.14
CA THR A 220 50.35 -41.88 -49.68
C THR A 220 50.91 -42.90 -50.68
N LYS A 221 51.78 -42.46 -51.59
CA LYS A 221 52.42 -43.33 -52.57
C LYS A 221 53.32 -44.39 -51.91
N GLN A 222 54.05 -44.03 -50.85
CA GLN A 222 54.91 -44.97 -50.14
C GLN A 222 54.11 -45.99 -49.30
N ILE A 223 53.00 -45.56 -48.67
CA ILE A 223 52.09 -46.45 -47.96
C ILE A 223 51.47 -47.47 -48.93
N LYS A 224 51.04 -47.04 -50.12
CA LYS A 224 50.52 -47.94 -51.17
C LYS A 224 51.56 -48.96 -51.65
N LYS A 225 52.85 -48.65 -51.55
CA LYS A 225 53.97 -49.57 -51.83
C LYS A 225 54.34 -50.47 -50.63
N GLY A 226 53.55 -50.47 -49.56
CA GLY A 226 53.78 -51.28 -48.36
C GLY A 226 54.92 -50.77 -47.46
N LYS A 227 55.46 -49.57 -47.68
CA LYS A 227 56.53 -49.02 -46.85
C LYS A 227 55.97 -48.51 -45.52
N LYS A 228 56.59 -48.90 -44.41
CA LYS A 228 56.22 -48.49 -43.05
C LYS A 228 56.82 -47.12 -42.68
N TYR A 229 56.24 -46.48 -41.66
CA TYR A 229 56.64 -45.16 -41.18
C TYR A 229 58.15 -44.94 -41.01
N PRO A 230 58.94 -45.84 -40.38
CA PRO A 230 60.37 -45.60 -40.18
C PRO A 230 61.14 -45.40 -41.50
N HIS A 231 60.77 -46.15 -42.54
CA HIS A 231 61.38 -46.04 -43.86
C HIS A 231 60.97 -44.74 -44.57
N ILE A 232 59.69 -44.35 -44.46
CA ILE A 232 59.18 -43.10 -45.05
C ILE A 232 59.81 -41.89 -44.36
N LYS A 233 59.92 -41.94 -43.02
CA LYS A 233 60.55 -40.91 -42.19
C LYS A 233 62.00 -40.69 -42.59
N ASN A 234 62.78 -41.77 -42.73
CA ASN A 234 64.19 -41.66 -43.13
C ASN A 234 64.37 -41.07 -44.52
N LEU A 235 63.50 -41.40 -45.49
CA LEU A 235 63.56 -40.83 -46.83
C LEU A 235 63.20 -39.33 -46.85
N LEU A 236 62.17 -38.92 -46.11
CA LEU A 236 61.77 -37.52 -46.01
C LEU A 236 62.78 -36.69 -45.22
N LYS A 237 63.38 -37.25 -44.17
CA LYS A 237 64.46 -36.61 -43.41
C LYS A 237 65.70 -36.41 -44.27
N LYS A 238 66.08 -37.41 -45.10
CA LYS A 238 67.15 -37.27 -46.10
C LYS A 238 66.83 -36.22 -47.17
N ALA A 239 65.56 -35.99 -47.48
CA ALA A 239 65.10 -34.95 -48.39
C ALA A 239 64.95 -33.56 -47.73
N GLY A 240 65.41 -33.39 -46.48
CA GLY A 240 65.47 -32.09 -45.80
C GLY A 240 64.22 -31.71 -45.00
N TRP A 241 63.24 -32.60 -44.84
CA TRP A 241 62.02 -32.29 -44.10
C TRP A 241 62.21 -32.40 -42.59
N ALA A 242 61.62 -31.46 -41.84
CA ALA A 242 61.65 -31.47 -40.38
C ALA A 242 60.86 -32.67 -39.82
N GLU A 243 61.40 -33.30 -38.78
CA GLU A 243 60.86 -34.54 -38.22
C GLU A 243 59.42 -34.40 -37.70
N GLU A 244 59.11 -33.26 -37.09
CA GLU A 244 57.75 -32.93 -36.63
C GLU A 244 56.76 -32.75 -37.77
N GLU A 245 57.18 -32.19 -38.90
CA GLU A 245 56.34 -32.03 -40.10
C GLU A 245 56.06 -33.38 -40.76
N ILE A 246 57.05 -34.27 -40.81
CA ILE A 246 56.91 -35.64 -41.30
C ILE A 246 55.89 -36.40 -40.46
N LYS A 247 55.98 -36.29 -39.12
CA LYS A 247 55.08 -36.96 -38.18
C LYS A 247 53.64 -36.45 -38.32
N LEU A 248 53.48 -35.13 -38.42
CA LEU A 248 52.19 -34.48 -38.64
C LEU A 248 51.57 -34.90 -39.99
N ALA A 249 52.37 -34.88 -41.06
CA ALA A 249 51.96 -35.26 -42.40
C ALA A 249 51.55 -36.73 -42.49
N TYR A 250 52.32 -37.62 -41.86
CA TYR A 250 52.02 -39.05 -41.83
C TYR A 250 50.70 -39.34 -41.10
N LYS A 251 50.49 -38.75 -39.92
CA LYS A 251 49.26 -38.89 -39.15
C LYS A 251 48.04 -38.37 -39.92
N LYS A 252 48.17 -37.21 -40.58
CA LYS A 252 47.13 -36.63 -41.42
C LYS A 252 46.81 -37.53 -42.62
N THR A 253 47.84 -38.03 -43.29
CA THR A 253 47.71 -38.91 -44.47
C THR A 253 46.96 -40.20 -44.14
N ILE A 254 47.27 -40.86 -43.01
CA ILE A 254 46.55 -42.07 -42.58
C ILE A 254 45.08 -41.76 -42.32
N LYS A 255 44.80 -40.67 -41.60
CA LYS A 255 43.42 -40.27 -41.27
C LYS A 255 42.60 -39.97 -42.53
N ASP A 256 43.18 -39.27 -43.49
CA ASP A 256 42.52 -38.92 -44.75
C ASP A 256 42.30 -40.16 -45.64
N ASN A 257 43.27 -41.09 -45.68
CA ASN A 257 43.13 -42.36 -46.40
C ASN A 257 42.06 -43.26 -45.76
N TYR A 258 42.00 -43.32 -44.42
CA TYR A 258 40.98 -44.06 -43.70
C TYR A 258 39.57 -43.48 -43.91
N LYS A 259 39.43 -42.15 -43.89
CA LYS A 259 38.16 -41.48 -44.20
C LYS A 259 37.71 -41.75 -45.64
N LYS A 260 38.64 -41.71 -46.61
CA LYS A 260 38.36 -42.09 -48.01
C LYS A 260 37.97 -43.56 -48.15
N TYR A 261 38.60 -44.45 -47.39
CA TYR A 261 38.23 -45.86 -47.34
C TYR A 261 36.79 -46.03 -46.81
N LEU A 262 36.46 -45.45 -45.65
CA LEU A 262 35.10 -45.51 -45.08
C LEU A 262 34.02 -44.95 -46.03
N SER A 263 34.33 -43.88 -46.79
CA SER A 263 33.39 -43.35 -47.78
C SER A 263 33.18 -44.25 -49.00
N ARG A 264 34.10 -45.19 -49.27
CA ARG A 264 34.04 -46.12 -50.40
C ARG A 264 33.47 -47.50 -50.01
N THR A 265 33.61 -47.92 -48.76
CA THR A 265 33.20 -49.25 -48.29
C THR A 265 31.78 -49.34 -47.72
N GLY A 266 30.95 -48.31 -47.91
CA GLY A 266 29.49 -48.44 -47.80
C GLY A 266 28.94 -48.93 -46.46
N THR A 267 29.61 -48.67 -45.34
CA THR A 267 29.10 -49.03 -44.00
C THR A 267 28.41 -47.84 -43.33
N VAL A 268 27.42 -47.22 -44.01
CA VAL A 268 26.25 -46.61 -43.37
C VAL A 268 25.06 -46.75 -44.31
N ALA A 269 24.00 -47.34 -43.76
CA ALA A 269 22.76 -47.77 -44.35
C ALA A 269 22.09 -46.85 -45.39
N ARG A 270 21.74 -47.51 -46.49
CA ARG A 270 20.49 -47.41 -47.27
C ARG A 270 19.27 -47.09 -46.39
N VAL A 271 18.81 -45.83 -46.40
CA VAL A 271 17.41 -45.41 -46.64
C VAL A 271 17.46 -43.93 -47.07
N LYS A 272 17.29 -43.67 -48.37
CA LYS A 272 16.92 -42.34 -48.89
C LYS A 272 15.81 -42.52 -49.90
N ASN A 273 14.60 -42.20 -49.48
CA ASN A 273 13.63 -41.49 -50.30
C ASN A 273 12.77 -40.63 -49.39
N THR A 274 13.36 -39.55 -48.86
CA THR A 274 12.60 -38.35 -48.53
C THR A 274 13.47 -37.14 -48.82
N LYS A 275 12.94 -36.29 -49.70
CA LYS A 275 13.50 -35.03 -50.15
C LYS A 275 13.30 -34.03 -49.01
N VAL A 276 14.33 -33.76 -48.22
CA VAL A 276 14.35 -32.66 -47.25
C VAL A 276 15.66 -31.89 -47.37
N THR A 277 15.48 -30.59 -47.33
CA THR A 277 16.40 -29.46 -47.49
C THR A 277 17.76 -29.61 -46.81
N SER A 278 18.76 -29.01 -47.46
CA SER A 278 20.16 -28.89 -47.03
C SER A 278 20.29 -28.37 -45.59
N GLN A 279 20.54 -29.26 -44.64
CA GLN A 279 20.96 -28.92 -43.29
C GLN A 279 22.47 -29.12 -43.14
N LYS A 280 23.18 -28.01 -42.89
CA LYS A 280 24.63 -27.96 -42.62
C LYS A 280 24.97 -28.94 -41.48
N ASP A 281 25.93 -29.81 -41.73
CA ASP A 281 26.55 -30.71 -40.74
C ASP A 281 27.25 -29.86 -39.66
N TYR A 282 26.53 -29.57 -38.56
CA TYR A 282 27.09 -28.91 -37.39
C TYR A 282 27.83 -29.95 -36.53
N ASP A 283 29.15 -29.80 -36.51
CA ASP A 283 30.13 -30.52 -35.70
C ASP A 283 29.58 -30.82 -34.29
N LYS A 284 29.22 -32.08 -33.98
CA LYS A 284 28.47 -32.51 -32.77
C LYS A 284 29.02 -31.94 -31.45
N LYS A 285 30.31 -31.63 -31.39
CA LYS A 285 30.96 -30.98 -30.22
C LYS A 285 30.54 -29.52 -30.00
N LYS A 286 30.20 -28.79 -31.07
CA LYS A 286 29.62 -27.43 -30.99
C LYS A 286 28.16 -27.48 -30.52
N MET A 287 27.43 -28.54 -30.90
CA MET A 287 26.06 -28.75 -30.46
C MET A 287 25.98 -28.99 -28.95
N PHE A 288 26.85 -29.86 -28.39
CA PHE A 288 26.90 -30.08 -26.94
C PHE A 288 27.30 -28.83 -26.14
N ALA A 289 28.19 -27.98 -26.67
CA ALA A 289 28.58 -26.75 -26.01
C ALA A 289 27.43 -25.72 -25.99
N ILE A 290 26.69 -25.58 -27.10
CA ILE A 290 25.53 -24.69 -27.17
C ILE A 290 24.42 -25.19 -26.25
N ILE A 291 24.12 -26.50 -26.27
CA ILE A 291 23.12 -27.10 -25.38
C ILE A 291 23.50 -26.90 -23.91
N GLY A 292 24.78 -27.11 -23.54
CA GLY A 292 25.25 -26.93 -22.17
C GLY A 292 25.07 -25.49 -21.67
N VAL A 293 25.42 -24.49 -22.49
CA VAL A 293 25.27 -23.07 -22.13
C VAL A 293 23.80 -22.66 -22.07
N SER A 294 22.96 -23.14 -22.99
CA SER A 294 21.52 -22.86 -22.98
C SER A 294 20.81 -23.45 -21.77
N VAL A 295 21.15 -24.68 -21.35
CA VAL A 295 20.58 -25.29 -20.14
C VAL A 295 21.00 -24.53 -18.88
N LEU A 296 22.24 -24.06 -18.82
CA LEU A 296 22.76 -23.30 -17.66
C LEU A 296 22.10 -21.92 -17.55
N LEU A 297 21.86 -21.24 -18.68
CA LEU A 297 21.12 -19.99 -18.71
C LEU A 297 19.65 -20.18 -18.33
N LEU A 298 18.98 -21.22 -18.82
CA LEU A 298 17.60 -21.53 -18.45
C LEU A 298 17.46 -21.90 -16.96
N ALA A 299 18.41 -22.66 -16.41
CA ALA A 299 18.47 -22.96 -14.99
C ALA A 299 18.71 -21.70 -14.14
N GLY A 300 19.56 -20.77 -14.61
CA GLY A 300 19.76 -19.47 -13.98
C GLY A 300 18.49 -18.61 -13.97
N VAL A 301 17.77 -18.55 -15.10
CA VAL A 301 16.48 -17.83 -15.19
C VAL A 301 15.42 -18.46 -14.28
N LEU A 302 15.32 -19.79 -14.22
CA LEU A 302 14.39 -20.49 -13.32
C LEU A 302 14.71 -20.24 -11.83
N LEU A 303 15.99 -20.18 -11.45
CA LEU A 303 16.40 -19.85 -10.09
C LEU A 303 16.08 -18.39 -9.71
N ILE A 304 16.14 -17.46 -10.67
CA ILE A 304 15.75 -16.05 -10.46
C ILE A 304 14.23 -15.93 -10.33
N LEU A 305 13.45 -16.62 -11.18
CA LEU A 305 11.98 -16.60 -11.14
C LEU A 305 11.41 -17.26 -9.87
N ASN A 306 12.05 -18.33 -9.37
CA ASN A 306 11.64 -18.97 -8.11
C ASN A 306 12.06 -18.16 -6.87
N GLY A 307 12.96 -17.19 -6.99
CA GLY A 307 13.34 -16.29 -5.90
C GLY A 307 12.40 -15.09 -5.71
N THR A 308 11.49 -14.84 -6.66
CA THR A 308 10.58 -13.69 -6.70
C THR A 308 9.11 -14.00 -6.43
N VAL A 309 8.76 -15.27 -6.17
CA VAL A 309 7.42 -15.62 -5.68
C VAL A 309 7.43 -15.52 -4.14
N GLY A 310 6.67 -14.57 -3.61
CA GLY A 310 6.46 -14.46 -2.16
C GLY A 310 5.87 -15.76 -1.63
N GLU A 311 6.55 -16.38 -0.66
CA GLU A 311 5.94 -17.43 0.15
C GLU A 311 4.81 -16.77 0.95
N ALA A 312 3.57 -17.19 0.68
CA ALA A 312 2.44 -16.88 1.54
C ALA A 312 2.70 -17.49 2.92
N VAL A 313 2.51 -16.69 3.97
CA VAL A 313 2.50 -17.16 5.36
C VAL A 313 1.45 -18.26 5.48
N TYR A 314 1.86 -19.44 5.92
CA TYR A 314 0.98 -20.60 6.08
C TYR A 314 0.32 -20.50 7.45
N PHE A 315 -0.96 -20.11 7.49
CA PHE A 315 -1.77 -20.26 8.69
C PHE A 315 -2.27 -21.70 8.78
N GLU A 316 -2.06 -22.37 9.91
CA GLU A 316 -2.56 -23.72 10.14
C GLU A 316 -4.09 -23.72 10.12
N LYS A 317 -4.65 -24.27 9.03
CA LYS A 317 -6.08 -24.30 8.76
C LYS A 317 -6.66 -25.60 9.31
N LEU A 318 -7.53 -25.49 10.32
CA LEU A 318 -8.34 -26.62 10.77
C LEU A 318 -9.52 -26.78 9.79
N VAL A 319 -9.63 -27.96 9.19
CA VAL A 319 -10.74 -28.33 8.32
C VAL A 319 -11.46 -29.49 9.01
N GLY A 320 -12.64 -29.22 9.57
CA GLY A 320 -13.40 -30.22 10.35
C GLY A 320 -12.78 -30.53 11.72
N GLY A 321 -12.06 -29.59 12.33
CA GLY A 321 -11.48 -29.74 13.67
C GLY A 321 -10.15 -30.51 13.73
N VAL A 322 -9.51 -30.78 12.58
CA VAL A 322 -8.20 -31.44 12.50
C VAL A 322 -7.28 -30.67 11.54
N GLU A 323 -6.01 -30.51 11.91
CA GLU A 323 -5.00 -29.90 11.05
C GLU A 323 -4.85 -30.69 9.73
N GLY A 324 -4.99 -30.01 8.60
CA GLY A 324 -4.79 -30.62 7.27
C GLY A 324 -5.95 -31.50 6.77
N GLY A 325 -7.14 -31.40 7.34
CA GLY A 325 -8.32 -32.13 6.88
C GLY A 325 -8.73 -31.78 5.43
N THR A 326 -9.32 -32.75 4.71
CA THR A 326 -9.62 -32.59 3.28
C THR A 326 -11.04 -32.11 2.97
N ASN A 327 -11.97 -32.05 3.93
CA ASN A 327 -13.36 -31.57 3.75
C ASN A 327 -13.98 -31.06 5.08
N GLY A 328 -14.58 -29.86 5.08
CA GLY A 328 -15.25 -29.26 6.24
C GLY A 328 -15.28 -27.73 6.23
N LYS A 329 -16.15 -27.10 7.04
CA LYS A 329 -16.15 -25.64 7.28
C LYS A 329 -14.80 -25.25 7.90
N VAL A 330 -14.21 -24.16 7.43
CA VAL A 330 -12.97 -23.61 8.01
C VAL A 330 -13.33 -23.02 9.36
N THR A 331 -12.71 -23.52 10.42
CA THR A 331 -12.96 -23.04 11.79
C THR A 331 -11.64 -22.69 12.44
N TYR A 332 -11.45 -21.42 12.81
CA TYR A 332 -10.36 -21.02 13.67
C TYR A 332 -10.81 -21.24 15.12
N LYS A 333 -9.93 -21.77 15.98
CA LYS A 333 -10.24 -21.85 17.42
C LYS A 333 -9.72 -20.58 18.06
N VAL A 334 -10.58 -19.59 18.20
CA VAL A 334 -10.30 -18.38 18.99
C VAL A 334 -10.72 -18.67 20.43
N GLU A 335 -9.82 -18.48 21.39
CA GLU A 335 -10.13 -18.55 22.82
C GLU A 335 -9.88 -17.16 23.42
N CYS A 336 -10.91 -16.55 24.00
CA CYS A 336 -10.81 -15.22 24.59
C CYS A 336 -10.52 -15.30 26.09
N THR A 337 -9.65 -14.42 26.58
CA THR A 337 -9.36 -14.26 28.01
C THR A 337 -10.19 -13.13 28.60
N SER A 338 -10.84 -13.42 29.73
CA SER A 338 -11.62 -12.45 30.51
C SER A 338 -10.86 -11.12 30.68
N PRO A 339 -11.51 -9.95 30.48
CA PRO A 339 -12.96 -9.70 30.35
C PRO A 339 -13.51 -9.85 28.91
N HIS A 340 -12.76 -10.45 27.99
CA HIS A 340 -13.20 -10.55 26.60
C HIS A 340 -14.02 -11.81 26.35
N LEU A 341 -15.11 -11.66 25.58
CA LEU A 341 -15.96 -12.73 25.08
C LEU A 341 -15.69 -13.01 23.61
N LEU A 342 -16.11 -14.18 23.13
CA LEU A 342 -16.11 -14.48 21.71
C LEU A 342 -17.13 -13.57 21.01
N ASN A 343 -16.74 -12.96 19.90
CA ASN A 343 -17.69 -12.26 19.05
C ASN A 343 -18.67 -13.25 18.37
N PRO A 344 -19.84 -12.81 17.87
CA PRO A 344 -20.85 -13.71 17.27
C PRO A 344 -20.37 -14.44 16.01
N THR A 345 -19.37 -13.89 15.33
CA THR A 345 -18.74 -14.49 14.15
C THR A 345 -17.71 -15.56 14.51
N GLU A 346 -17.43 -15.74 15.80
CA GLU A 346 -16.48 -16.69 16.39
C GLU A 346 -15.04 -16.56 15.83
N ASP A 347 -14.70 -15.39 15.29
CA ASP A 347 -13.43 -15.10 14.64
C ASP A 347 -12.57 -14.07 15.39
N GLY A 348 -13.06 -13.56 16.53
CA GLY A 348 -12.36 -12.59 17.36
C GLY A 348 -12.92 -12.47 18.77
N CYS A 349 -12.29 -11.60 19.57
CA CYS A 349 -12.68 -11.31 20.94
C CYS A 349 -13.22 -9.89 21.08
N CYS A 350 -14.22 -9.71 21.94
CA CYS A 350 -14.88 -8.43 22.19
C CYS A 350 -14.97 -8.13 23.68
N LEU A 351 -15.06 -6.87 24.05
CA LEU A 351 -15.27 -6.45 25.44
C LEU A 351 -16.74 -6.62 25.85
N ASP A 352 -16.93 -7.09 27.09
CA ASP A 352 -18.21 -7.09 27.83
C ASP A 352 -17.97 -6.38 29.17
N ILE A 353 -17.98 -5.05 29.12
CA ILE A 353 -17.70 -4.15 30.24
C ILE A 353 -18.82 -4.25 31.28
N ASN A 354 -20.07 -4.50 30.85
CA ASN A 354 -21.22 -4.56 31.73
C ASN A 354 -21.55 -5.99 32.24
N ALA A 355 -20.75 -6.98 31.83
CA ALA A 355 -20.82 -8.38 32.23
C ALA A 355 -22.17 -9.06 31.94
N ASN A 356 -22.83 -8.69 30.85
CA ASN A 356 -24.14 -9.23 30.45
C ASN A 356 -24.05 -10.41 29.47
N GLU A 357 -22.83 -10.90 29.20
CA GLU A 357 -22.53 -11.97 28.24
C GLU A 357 -22.78 -11.60 26.76
N VAL A 358 -22.84 -10.29 26.45
CA VAL A 358 -23.00 -9.73 25.11
C VAL A 358 -21.83 -8.76 24.84
N CYS A 359 -21.35 -8.72 23.59
CA CYS A 359 -20.32 -7.75 23.24
C CYS A 359 -20.87 -6.31 23.33
N ASP A 360 -20.18 -5.39 24.00
CA ASP A 360 -20.65 -4.01 24.18
C ASP A 360 -20.82 -3.26 22.84
N TYR A 361 -20.01 -3.57 21.82
CA TYR A 361 -20.18 -2.96 20.49
C TYR A 361 -21.46 -3.43 19.80
N ILE A 362 -22.00 -4.60 20.17
CA ILE A 362 -23.30 -5.09 19.69
C ILE A 362 -24.41 -4.34 20.41
N GLU A 363 -24.26 -4.08 21.70
CA GLU A 363 -25.22 -3.26 22.43
C GLU A 363 -25.22 -1.80 21.95
N ALA A 364 -24.05 -1.23 21.66
CA ALA A 364 -23.92 0.08 21.02
C ALA A 364 -24.52 0.08 19.60
N LYS A 365 -24.43 -1.06 18.89
CA LYS A 365 -25.08 -1.27 17.59
C LYS A 365 -26.61 -1.38 17.73
N GLU A 366 -27.12 -2.10 18.71
CA GLU A 366 -28.56 -2.21 18.99
C GLU A 366 -29.16 -0.89 19.50
N ALA A 367 -28.41 -0.12 20.29
CA ALA A 367 -28.77 1.23 20.71
C ALA A 367 -28.77 2.25 19.55
N SER A 368 -28.01 2.00 18.48
CA SER A 368 -28.04 2.82 17.26
C SER A 368 -29.06 2.34 16.21
N LEU A 369 -29.66 1.16 16.40
CA LEU A 369 -30.68 0.56 15.52
C LEU A 369 -32.11 1.09 15.78
N GLU A 370 -32.37 1.87 16.83
CA GLU A 370 -33.68 2.53 17.04
C GLU A 370 -33.95 3.71 16.06
N GLN A 371 -33.08 3.93 15.07
CA GLN A 371 -33.28 4.97 14.06
C GLN A 371 -32.96 4.53 12.61
N THR A 372 -33.39 3.34 12.18
CA THR A 372 -33.32 3.00 10.74
C THR A 372 -34.47 3.64 9.95
N SER A 373 -34.23 4.88 9.52
CA SER A 373 -34.89 5.48 8.36
C SER A 373 -33.90 5.55 7.19
N GLY A 374 -33.72 4.42 6.51
CA GLY A 374 -33.79 4.32 5.04
C GLY A 374 -32.61 4.75 4.17
N THR A 375 -31.53 5.36 4.66
CA THR A 375 -30.39 5.76 3.82
C THR A 375 -29.02 5.57 4.48
N CYS A 376 -28.06 5.00 3.74
CA CYS A 376 -26.66 4.86 4.14
C CYS A 376 -25.73 5.59 3.15
N HIS A 377 -24.52 5.88 3.61
CA HIS A 377 -23.39 6.40 2.83
C HIS A 377 -22.14 5.53 2.99
N ASP A 378 -22.09 4.68 4.02
CA ASP A 378 -20.95 3.83 4.35
C ASP A 378 -21.42 2.47 4.89
N ASN A 379 -20.65 1.42 4.63
CA ASN A 379 -20.91 0.06 5.12
C ASN A 379 -20.95 -0.02 6.66
N LEU A 380 -20.21 0.86 7.36
CA LEU A 380 -20.22 0.94 8.83
C LEU A 380 -21.59 1.35 9.40
N GLN A 381 -22.47 1.90 8.57
CA GLN A 381 -23.83 2.29 8.95
C GLN A 381 -24.84 1.15 8.81
N CYS A 382 -24.42 -0.02 8.32
CA CYS A 382 -25.30 -1.16 8.04
C CYS A 382 -25.18 -2.29 9.07
N ALA A 383 -26.20 -3.15 9.12
CA ALA A 383 -26.19 -4.31 10.00
C ALA A 383 -25.08 -5.31 9.57
N PRO A 384 -24.59 -6.19 10.46
CA PRO A 384 -23.58 -7.17 10.07
C PRO A 384 -24.13 -8.06 8.94
N GLY A 385 -23.36 -8.23 7.85
CA GLY A 385 -23.80 -8.99 6.67
C GLY A 385 -24.49 -8.15 5.59
N GLU A 386 -24.85 -6.90 5.89
CA GLU A 386 -25.36 -5.94 4.91
C GLU A 386 -24.26 -5.03 4.38
N TYR A 387 -24.45 -4.55 3.16
CA TYR A 387 -23.59 -3.55 2.55
C TYR A 387 -24.40 -2.30 2.23
N CYS A 388 -23.75 -1.14 2.30
CA CYS A 388 -24.34 0.09 1.81
C CYS A 388 -24.32 0.08 0.28
N ILE A 389 -25.44 -0.34 -0.31
CA ILE A 389 -25.60 -0.48 -1.76
C ILE A 389 -26.60 0.56 -2.25
N ASN A 390 -26.14 1.45 -3.12
CA ASN A 390 -27.00 2.52 -3.67
C ASN A 390 -27.75 3.29 -2.58
N THR A 391 -27.02 3.69 -1.54
CA THR A 391 -27.54 4.36 -0.34
C THR A 391 -28.55 3.57 0.49
N LYS A 392 -28.62 2.25 0.34
CA LYS A 392 -29.48 1.38 1.17
C LYS A 392 -28.67 0.23 1.73
N CYS A 393 -28.81 -0.02 3.03
CA CYS A 393 -28.28 -1.23 3.64
C CYS A 393 -29.08 -2.42 3.11
N THR A 394 -28.40 -3.34 2.45
CA THR A 394 -29.00 -4.49 1.75
C THR A 394 -28.06 -5.68 1.84
N GLU A 395 -28.58 -6.89 2.02
CA GLU A 395 -27.79 -8.12 1.85
C GLU A 395 -27.54 -8.44 0.38
N LEU A 396 -26.41 -9.07 0.06
CA LEU A 396 -26.12 -9.49 -1.32
C LEU A 396 -27.10 -10.54 -1.87
N THR A 397 -27.69 -11.34 -0.98
CA THR A 397 -28.68 -12.38 -1.28
C THR A 397 -29.98 -11.79 -1.84
N GLU A 398 -30.35 -10.57 -1.46
CA GLU A 398 -31.59 -9.93 -1.92
C GLU A 398 -31.59 -9.58 -3.42
N PHE A 399 -30.42 -9.53 -4.05
CA PHE A 399 -30.29 -9.31 -5.50
C PHE A 399 -30.58 -10.57 -6.33
N TYR A 400 -30.80 -11.71 -5.69
CA TYR A 400 -31.03 -13.01 -6.29
C TYR A 400 -32.34 -13.60 -5.77
N ASN A 401 -33.04 -14.43 -6.56
CA ASN A 401 -34.23 -15.07 -5.99
C ASN A 401 -33.80 -16.23 -5.09
N ASN A 402 -34.23 -16.19 -3.84
CA ASN A 402 -34.00 -17.25 -2.84
C ASN A 402 -34.86 -18.51 -3.07
N GLN A 403 -35.15 -18.89 -4.32
CA GLN A 403 -35.91 -20.10 -4.62
C GLN A 403 -34.98 -21.32 -4.74
N GLU A 404 -35.42 -22.47 -4.25
CA GLU A 404 -34.74 -23.73 -4.53
C GLU A 404 -34.81 -24.01 -6.04
N CYS A 405 -33.66 -24.10 -6.69
CA CYS A 405 -33.54 -24.42 -8.11
C CYS A 405 -32.68 -25.65 -8.36
N GLU A 406 -32.99 -26.36 -9.44
CA GLU A 406 -32.31 -27.61 -9.82
C GLU A 406 -30.84 -27.40 -10.23
N GLN A 407 -30.51 -26.20 -10.72
CA GLN A 407 -29.16 -25.82 -11.15
C GLN A 407 -28.83 -24.40 -10.70
N THR A 408 -27.65 -24.26 -10.09
CA THR A 408 -27.11 -22.97 -9.66
C THR A 408 -25.98 -22.51 -10.58
N CYS A 409 -25.85 -21.20 -10.72
CA CYS A 409 -24.89 -20.50 -11.53
C CYS A 409 -24.05 -19.56 -10.67
N ASN A 410 -22.77 -19.46 -11.02
CA ASN A 410 -21.83 -18.51 -10.45
C ASN A 410 -20.81 -18.12 -11.53
N PHE A 411 -20.06 -17.03 -11.34
CA PHE A 411 -18.97 -16.67 -12.24
C PHE A 411 -17.65 -17.25 -11.73
N TYR A 412 -16.77 -17.62 -12.65
CA TYR A 412 -15.39 -17.98 -12.31
C TYR A 412 -14.38 -16.88 -12.69
N GLY A 413 -14.84 -15.87 -13.42
CA GLY A 413 -14.08 -14.67 -13.73
C GLY A 413 -14.95 -13.58 -14.34
N LEU A 414 -14.42 -12.36 -14.38
CA LEU A 414 -15.05 -11.18 -14.94
C LEU A 414 -14.02 -10.38 -15.73
N LYS A 415 -14.48 -9.68 -16.76
CA LYS A 415 -13.76 -8.57 -17.37
C LYS A 415 -14.36 -7.26 -16.87
N VAL A 416 -13.59 -6.49 -16.11
CA VAL A 416 -14.02 -5.20 -15.53
C VAL A 416 -13.19 -4.09 -16.17
N SER A 417 -13.84 -3.01 -16.59
CA SER A 417 -13.16 -1.79 -17.01
C SER A 417 -13.32 -0.72 -15.93
N ALA A 418 -12.23 -0.02 -15.61
CA ALA A 418 -12.22 1.13 -14.73
C ALA A 418 -11.83 2.35 -15.57
N THR A 419 -12.71 3.34 -15.61
CA THR A 419 -12.44 4.62 -16.28
C THR A 419 -12.21 5.69 -15.22
N THR A 420 -11.07 6.36 -15.30
CA THR A 420 -10.72 7.50 -14.45
C THR A 420 -10.71 8.77 -15.28
N TYR A 421 -11.48 9.76 -14.85
CA TYR A 421 -11.51 11.11 -15.40
C TYR A 421 -10.70 12.00 -14.48
N ILE A 422 -9.56 12.50 -14.97
CA ILE A 422 -8.66 13.40 -14.24
C ILE A 422 -8.74 14.76 -14.91
N ARG A 423 -9.18 15.77 -14.19
CA ARG A 423 -9.07 17.15 -14.67
C ARG A 423 -7.64 17.62 -14.44
N ASP A 424 -6.96 18.09 -15.48
CA ASP A 424 -5.59 18.59 -15.30
C ASP A 424 -5.60 19.85 -14.44
N GLU A 425 -4.45 20.16 -13.86
CA GLU A 425 -4.28 21.29 -12.98
C GLU A 425 -3.50 22.38 -13.68
N SER A 426 -4.00 23.61 -13.57
CA SER A 426 -3.18 24.80 -13.70
C SER A 426 -3.25 25.60 -12.40
N TYR A 427 -2.08 25.97 -11.89
CA TYR A 427 -2.00 26.97 -10.83
C TYR A 427 -2.08 28.34 -11.49
N LEU A 428 -3.21 29.02 -11.31
CA LEU A 428 -3.35 30.42 -11.69
C LEU A 428 -3.13 31.27 -10.44
N SER A 429 -2.38 32.36 -10.58
CA SER A 429 -2.32 33.37 -9.52
C SER A 429 -3.70 34.01 -9.36
N CYS A 430 -4.04 34.41 -8.14
CA CYS A 430 -5.31 35.08 -7.89
C CYS A 430 -5.44 36.41 -8.67
N ALA A 431 -4.32 37.01 -9.08
CA ALA A 431 -4.29 38.18 -9.96
C ALA A 431 -4.64 37.86 -11.43
N GLU A 432 -4.34 36.64 -11.91
CA GLU A 432 -4.73 36.14 -13.24
C GLU A 432 -6.20 35.72 -13.29
N LEU A 433 -6.79 35.40 -12.14
CA LEU A 433 -8.23 35.13 -11.98
C LEU A 433 -9.08 36.40 -11.89
N ASN A 434 -8.52 37.59 -12.19
CA ASN A 434 -9.21 38.88 -12.24
C ASN A 434 -10.41 38.83 -13.20
N TYR A 435 -11.55 38.48 -12.62
CA TYR A 435 -12.86 38.54 -13.23
C TYR A 435 -13.19 39.98 -13.62
N GLU A 436 -13.42 40.23 -14.90
CA GLU A 436 -14.10 41.46 -15.32
C GLU A 436 -15.43 41.55 -14.59
N GLN A 437 -15.55 42.58 -13.75
CA GLN A 437 -16.75 43.15 -13.15
C GLN A 437 -18.07 42.46 -13.57
N LYS A 438 -18.53 41.49 -12.78
CA LYS A 438 -19.97 41.23 -12.66
C LYS A 438 -20.38 41.38 -11.21
N SER A 439 -21.38 42.24 -11.03
CA SER A 439 -21.88 42.74 -9.77
C SER A 439 -22.52 41.63 -8.93
N THR A 440 -22.40 41.86 -7.62
CA THR A 440 -23.32 41.50 -6.52
C THR A 440 -23.40 40.03 -6.09
N GLU A 441 -22.78 39.81 -4.93
CA GLU A 441 -23.23 39.01 -3.76
C GLU A 441 -22.82 37.55 -3.52
N GLU A 442 -22.06 36.85 -4.38
CA GLU A 442 -21.78 35.41 -4.11
C GLU A 442 -20.33 34.92 -4.31
N VAL A 443 -19.29 35.73 -4.13
CA VAL A 443 -17.90 35.20 -4.24
C VAL A 443 -17.00 35.70 -3.11
N ASN A 444 -17.15 35.12 -1.91
CA ASN A 444 -16.09 35.09 -0.92
C ASN A 444 -15.28 33.81 -1.12
N PHE A 445 -14.31 33.84 -2.04
CA PHE A 445 -13.43 32.70 -2.30
C PHE A 445 -12.07 32.92 -1.62
N ALA A 446 -11.68 32.02 -0.72
CA ALA A 446 -10.43 32.13 0.04
C ALA A 446 -9.22 31.77 -0.84
N CYS A 447 -8.52 32.78 -1.35
CA CYS A 447 -7.19 32.62 -1.95
C CYS A 447 -6.19 32.19 -0.87
N LYS A 448 -5.84 30.90 -0.81
CA LYS A 448 -4.70 30.43 0.00
C LYS A 448 -3.41 30.72 -0.78
N ASN A 449 -2.49 31.47 -0.17
CA ASN A 449 -1.14 31.73 -0.71
C ASN A 449 -1.07 32.34 -2.13
N ASN A 450 -2.08 33.13 -2.52
CA ASN A 450 -2.13 33.88 -3.78
C ASN A 450 -2.11 33.05 -5.08
N LYS A 451 -2.38 31.74 -4.97
CA LYS A 451 -2.52 30.80 -6.09
C LYS A 451 -3.76 29.94 -5.88
N GLN A 452 -4.48 29.66 -6.96
CA GLN A 452 -5.65 28.80 -6.93
C GLN A 452 -5.46 27.64 -7.90
N LEU A 453 -5.89 26.45 -7.45
CA LEU A 453 -5.93 25.28 -8.28
C LEU A 453 -7.16 25.32 -9.19
N VAL A 454 -6.93 25.36 -10.49
CA VAL A 454 -7.97 25.50 -11.49
C VAL A 454 -8.06 24.25 -12.34
N CYS A 455 -9.29 23.77 -12.57
CA CYS A 455 -9.53 22.66 -13.48
C CYS A 455 -9.20 23.10 -14.92
N ALA A 456 -8.18 22.53 -15.53
CA ALA A 456 -7.78 22.79 -16.91
C ALA A 456 -7.79 21.49 -17.69
N GLY A 457 -8.64 21.37 -18.71
CA GLY A 457 -8.70 20.14 -19.52
C GLY A 457 -9.18 18.90 -18.75
N GLU A 458 -9.26 17.79 -19.47
CA GLU A 458 -9.72 16.51 -18.96
C GLU A 458 -8.93 15.39 -19.64
N LYS A 459 -8.33 14.54 -18.82
CA LYS A 459 -7.62 13.34 -19.22
C LYS A 459 -8.41 12.12 -18.78
N VAL A 460 -8.69 11.24 -19.73
CA VAL A 460 -9.40 9.98 -19.48
C VAL A 460 -8.42 8.82 -19.54
N LEU A 461 -8.36 8.03 -18.48
CA LEU A 461 -7.60 6.78 -18.40
C LEU A 461 -8.58 5.61 -18.32
N ILE A 462 -8.42 4.62 -19.19
CA ILE A 462 -9.24 3.41 -19.18
C ILE A 462 -8.31 2.22 -18.93
N GLU A 463 -8.66 1.43 -17.92
CA GLU A 463 -7.92 0.24 -17.52
C GLU A 463 -8.85 -0.97 -17.55
N GLU A 464 -8.39 -2.07 -18.15
CA GLU A 464 -9.16 -3.31 -18.24
C GLU A 464 -8.51 -4.40 -17.41
N TYR A 465 -9.34 -5.15 -16.69
CA TYR A 465 -8.90 -6.16 -15.74
C TYR A 465 -9.67 -7.46 -15.93
N ASN A 466 -8.94 -8.58 -15.87
CA ASN A 466 -9.53 -9.90 -15.75
C ASN A 466 -9.41 -10.34 -14.29
N VAL A 467 -10.54 -10.39 -13.58
CA VAL A 467 -10.58 -10.58 -12.13
C VAL A 467 -11.51 -11.72 -11.74
N LYS A 468 -11.28 -12.28 -10.55
CA LYS A 468 -12.16 -13.25 -9.89
C LYS A 468 -12.78 -12.63 -8.64
N ALA A 469 -13.66 -13.38 -7.97
CA ALA A 469 -14.13 -12.99 -6.65
C ALA A 469 -12.95 -12.72 -5.71
N ASN A 470 -13.08 -11.69 -4.87
CA ASN A 470 -12.05 -11.15 -4.00
C ASN A 470 -10.81 -10.58 -4.70
N GLN A 471 -10.88 -10.33 -6.01
CA GLN A 471 -9.84 -9.61 -6.73
C GLN A 471 -10.34 -8.24 -7.18
N GLY A 472 -9.41 -7.33 -7.36
CA GLY A 472 -9.69 -5.92 -7.57
C GLY A 472 -8.44 -5.19 -8.04
N SER A 473 -8.56 -3.88 -8.15
CA SER A 473 -7.45 -3.00 -8.43
C SER A 473 -7.64 -1.68 -7.70
N TYR A 474 -6.64 -0.81 -7.78
CA TYR A 474 -6.74 0.58 -7.40
C TYR A 474 -6.50 1.43 -8.64
N THR A 475 -7.06 2.64 -8.64
CA THR A 475 -6.85 3.58 -9.73
C THR A 475 -5.44 4.15 -9.63
N ALA A 476 -4.86 4.62 -10.75
CA ALA A 476 -3.47 5.09 -10.79
C ALA A 476 -3.11 6.17 -9.74
N ALA A 477 -4.10 6.90 -9.22
CA ALA A 477 -3.94 7.89 -8.16
C ALA A 477 -4.03 7.33 -6.73
N GLY A 478 -4.33 6.04 -6.55
CA GLY A 478 -4.52 5.38 -5.25
C GLY A 478 -5.77 5.85 -4.47
N ALA A 479 -6.52 6.79 -5.02
CA ALA A 479 -7.66 7.43 -4.37
C ALA A 479 -8.94 6.58 -4.35
N LEU A 480 -9.03 5.60 -5.27
CA LEU A 480 -10.11 4.63 -5.32
C LEU A 480 -9.52 3.23 -5.43
N GLU A 481 -9.91 2.37 -4.51
CA GLU A 481 -9.71 0.93 -4.60
C GLU A 481 -11.06 0.25 -4.81
N TRP A 482 -11.11 -0.76 -5.67
CA TRP A 482 -12.33 -1.52 -5.93
C TRP A 482 -12.02 -3.01 -5.95
N LYS A 483 -12.95 -3.82 -5.46
CA LYS A 483 -12.79 -5.27 -5.32
C LYS A 483 -14.10 -5.97 -5.59
N VAL A 484 -14.07 -6.99 -6.45
CA VAL A 484 -15.23 -7.83 -6.72
C VAL A 484 -15.52 -8.65 -5.47
N LEU A 485 -16.75 -8.53 -4.94
CA LEU A 485 -17.20 -9.31 -3.80
C LEU A 485 -17.60 -10.73 -4.25
N PRO A 486 -17.47 -11.73 -3.36
CA PRO A 486 -18.04 -13.05 -3.63
C PRO A 486 -19.56 -12.90 -3.74
N MET A 487 -20.15 -13.48 -4.78
CA MET A 487 -21.60 -13.50 -4.94
C MET A 487 -22.18 -14.86 -4.57
N PRO A 488 -23.40 -14.90 -4.02
CA PRO A 488 -24.12 -16.16 -3.82
C PRO A 488 -24.34 -16.90 -5.14
N ASP A 489 -24.49 -18.21 -5.04
CA ASP A 489 -25.01 -19.02 -6.13
C ASP A 489 -26.45 -18.59 -6.45
N HIS A 490 -26.75 -18.43 -7.74
CA HIS A 490 -28.08 -17.98 -8.21
C HIS A 490 -28.68 -18.98 -9.20
N CYS A 491 -29.97 -18.90 -9.46
CA CYS A 491 -30.63 -19.91 -10.28
C CYS A 491 -30.31 -19.74 -11.77
N LEU A 492 -30.28 -20.86 -12.49
CA LEU A 492 -30.10 -20.85 -13.94
C LEU A 492 -31.18 -19.99 -14.61
N GLY A 493 -30.74 -19.04 -15.45
CA GLY A 493 -31.60 -18.12 -16.18
C GLY A 493 -31.89 -16.82 -15.42
N GLU A 494 -31.43 -16.69 -14.17
CA GLU A 494 -31.41 -15.41 -13.47
C GLU A 494 -30.32 -14.49 -14.01
N GLU A 495 -30.62 -13.20 -13.98
CA GLU A 495 -29.66 -12.20 -14.40
C GLU A 495 -28.56 -12.06 -13.34
N THR A 496 -27.31 -12.30 -13.74
CA THR A 496 -26.17 -12.20 -12.82
C THR A 496 -25.87 -10.74 -12.46
N VAL A 497 -25.85 -10.45 -11.16
CA VAL A 497 -25.59 -9.11 -10.61
C VAL A 497 -24.27 -9.12 -9.85
N VAL A 498 -23.23 -8.51 -10.41
CA VAL A 498 -21.90 -8.50 -9.81
C VAL A 498 -21.82 -7.44 -8.69
N PRO A 499 -21.56 -7.83 -7.43
CA PRO A 499 -21.26 -6.87 -6.38
C PRO A 499 -19.78 -6.46 -6.41
N ILE A 500 -19.52 -5.17 -6.33
CA ILE A 500 -18.19 -4.58 -6.30
C ILE A 500 -18.09 -3.68 -5.08
N ASN A 501 -17.18 -4.00 -4.17
CA ASN A 501 -16.80 -3.14 -3.07
C ASN A 501 -15.95 -1.99 -3.58
N VAL A 502 -16.18 -0.79 -3.06
CA VAL A 502 -15.53 0.45 -3.43
C VAL A 502 -15.05 1.14 -2.16
N LEU A 503 -13.74 1.36 -2.12
CA LEU A 503 -13.03 1.92 -0.98
C LEU A 503 -12.35 3.22 -1.42
N MET A 504 -12.77 4.34 -0.85
CA MET A 504 -12.15 5.64 -1.12
C MET A 504 -11.05 5.92 -0.09
N LYS A 505 -9.91 6.43 -0.56
CA LYS A 505 -8.73 6.65 0.28
C LYS A 505 -8.12 8.02 0.04
N ASP A 506 -7.67 8.67 1.13
CA ASP A 506 -6.90 9.91 1.09
C ASP A 506 -5.65 9.76 1.94
N GLY A 507 -4.47 9.88 1.31
CA GLY A 507 -3.19 9.66 2.00
C GLY A 507 -3.05 8.27 2.67
N GLY A 508 -3.76 7.25 2.17
CA GLY A 508 -3.79 5.91 2.77
C GLY A 508 -4.86 5.71 3.85
N LYS A 509 -5.50 6.78 4.33
CA LYS A 509 -6.65 6.70 5.25
C LYS A 509 -7.92 6.37 4.47
N ILE A 510 -8.70 5.42 4.96
CA ILE A 510 -10.02 5.09 4.40
C ILE A 510 -10.98 6.24 4.72
N LEU A 511 -11.55 6.85 3.68
CA LEU A 511 -12.58 7.88 3.80
C LEU A 511 -13.98 7.28 3.89
N SER A 512 -14.22 6.24 3.09
CA SER A 512 -15.49 5.53 3.07
C SER A 512 -15.36 4.18 2.37
N GLU A 513 -16.22 3.25 2.75
CA GLU A 513 -16.38 1.94 2.14
C GLU A 513 -17.86 1.72 1.79
N SER A 514 -18.14 1.37 0.54
CA SER A 514 -19.50 1.10 0.06
C SER A 514 -19.48 0.04 -1.02
N ALA A 515 -20.64 -0.52 -1.38
CA ALA A 515 -20.73 -1.47 -2.47
C ALA A 515 -21.63 -0.95 -3.59
N ILE A 516 -21.28 -1.30 -4.82
CA ILE A 516 -22.13 -1.10 -5.99
C ILE A 516 -22.46 -2.46 -6.60
N VAL A 517 -23.59 -2.52 -7.30
CA VAL A 517 -24.02 -3.72 -8.02
C VAL A 517 -24.13 -3.40 -9.50
N LEU A 518 -23.48 -4.20 -10.33
CA LEU A 518 -23.43 -4.01 -11.78
C LEU A 518 -23.82 -5.30 -12.51
N LYS A 519 -24.63 -5.15 -13.55
CA LYS A 519 -24.91 -6.21 -14.51
C LYS A 519 -23.88 -6.19 -15.64
N LYS A 520 -23.89 -7.24 -16.45
CA LYS A 520 -23.13 -7.25 -17.71
C LYS A 520 -23.51 -6.04 -18.56
N ASP A 521 -22.50 -5.39 -19.14
CA ASP A 521 -22.59 -4.19 -19.99
C ASP A 521 -23.14 -2.95 -19.27
N GLN A 522 -23.24 -2.97 -17.92
CA GLN A 522 -23.67 -1.84 -17.12
C GLN A 522 -22.47 -1.05 -16.61
N ILE A 523 -22.56 0.29 -16.73
CA ILE A 523 -21.61 1.25 -16.16
C ILE A 523 -22.17 1.77 -14.84
N SER A 524 -21.30 1.91 -13.84
CA SER A 524 -21.65 2.50 -12.54
C SER A 524 -22.05 3.96 -12.67
N ASN A 525 -22.72 4.48 -11.64
CA ASN A 525 -22.77 5.91 -11.44
C ASN A 525 -21.35 6.49 -11.26
N ILE A 526 -21.21 7.79 -11.51
CA ILE A 526 -19.95 8.50 -11.29
C ILE A 526 -19.63 8.48 -9.80
N ILE A 527 -18.41 8.03 -9.47
CA ILE A 527 -17.86 8.03 -8.13
C ILE A 527 -16.85 9.18 -8.06
N SER A 528 -17.12 10.20 -7.25
CA SER A 528 -16.30 11.40 -7.13
C SER A 528 -15.52 11.39 -5.82
N HIS A 529 -14.22 11.68 -5.86
CA HIS A 529 -13.41 11.75 -4.65
C HIS A 529 -13.66 13.07 -3.90
N PRO A 530 -14.09 13.06 -2.61
CA PRO A 530 -14.57 14.26 -1.93
C PRO A 530 -13.47 15.29 -1.64
N ASN A 531 -12.24 14.83 -1.38
CA ASN A 531 -11.13 15.72 -1.01
C ASN A 531 -10.25 16.14 -2.21
N LEU A 532 -10.46 15.55 -3.39
CA LEU A 532 -9.73 15.91 -4.60
C LEU A 532 -10.64 16.80 -5.43
N VAL A 533 -10.60 18.11 -5.17
CA VAL A 533 -11.41 19.11 -5.86
C VAL A 533 -10.53 20.15 -6.55
N CYS A 534 -11.04 20.70 -7.65
CA CYS A 534 -10.45 21.84 -8.34
C CYS A 534 -11.53 22.90 -8.58
N VAL A 535 -11.12 24.15 -8.80
CA VAL A 535 -12.07 25.25 -9.03
C VAL A 535 -12.22 25.49 -10.52
N ASN A 536 -13.46 25.67 -10.97
CA ASN A 536 -13.72 26.07 -12.34
C ASN A 536 -13.45 27.58 -12.51
N ALA A 537 -12.50 27.93 -13.39
CA ALA A 537 -12.08 29.31 -13.65
C ALA A 537 -13.23 30.27 -14.01
N ASN A 538 -14.27 29.76 -14.66
CA ASN A 538 -15.38 30.54 -15.22
C ASN A 538 -16.63 30.56 -14.34
N THR A 539 -16.61 29.88 -13.20
CA THR A 539 -17.78 29.86 -12.30
C THR A 539 -17.41 29.99 -10.83
N GLY A 540 -16.13 29.83 -10.47
CA GLY A 540 -15.68 29.82 -9.09
C GLY A 540 -16.17 28.60 -8.30
N LYS A 541 -16.91 27.67 -8.94
CA LYS A 541 -17.48 26.50 -8.27
C LYS A 541 -16.43 25.40 -8.13
N GLU A 542 -16.37 24.80 -6.96
CA GLU A 542 -15.60 23.57 -6.73
C GLU A 542 -16.21 22.42 -7.53
N SER A 543 -15.35 21.58 -8.08
CA SER A 543 -15.76 20.39 -8.81
C SER A 543 -14.75 19.27 -8.57
N PRO A 544 -15.18 18.00 -8.58
CA PRO A 544 -14.29 16.88 -8.27
C PRO A 544 -13.17 16.78 -9.30
N ARG A 545 -11.92 16.84 -8.87
CA ARG A 545 -10.75 16.72 -9.75
C ARG A 545 -10.64 15.32 -10.35
N VAL A 546 -11.02 14.31 -9.58
CA VAL A 546 -10.95 12.91 -9.99
C VAL A 546 -12.31 12.25 -9.83
N GLU A 547 -12.77 11.66 -10.93
CA GLU A 547 -14.03 10.94 -11.03
C GLU A 547 -13.78 9.56 -11.64
N PHE A 548 -14.59 8.58 -11.25
CA PHE A 548 -14.40 7.19 -11.64
C PHE A 548 -15.72 6.56 -12.07
N THR A 549 -15.63 5.65 -13.03
CA THR A 549 -16.71 4.71 -13.34
C THR A 549 -16.15 3.30 -13.48
N LEU A 550 -16.96 2.32 -13.10
CA LEU A 550 -16.66 0.90 -13.26
C LEU A 550 -17.69 0.28 -14.19
N ALA A 551 -17.27 -0.64 -15.05
CA ALA A 551 -18.18 -1.41 -15.89
C ALA A 551 -17.82 -2.88 -15.90
N VAL A 552 -18.83 -3.74 -15.95
CA VAL A 552 -18.67 -5.19 -16.11
C VAL A 552 -18.86 -5.52 -17.58
N GLU A 553 -17.76 -5.67 -18.32
CA GLU A 553 -17.77 -5.91 -19.78
C GLU A 553 -18.15 -7.37 -20.09
N GLU A 554 -17.58 -8.32 -19.35
CA GLU A 554 -17.86 -9.74 -19.56
C GLU A 554 -17.96 -10.47 -18.22
N ILE A 555 -18.86 -11.47 -18.18
CA ILE A 555 -19.02 -12.40 -17.07
C ILE A 555 -18.71 -13.80 -17.61
N TYR A 556 -17.70 -14.45 -17.04
CA TYR A 556 -17.31 -15.81 -17.41
C TYR A 556 -17.96 -16.82 -16.46
N GLN A 557 -18.88 -17.62 -16.98
CA GLN A 557 -19.67 -18.59 -16.20
C GLN A 557 -19.50 -20.02 -16.76
N PRO A 558 -19.70 -21.07 -15.95
CA PRO A 558 -19.68 -22.45 -16.41
C PRO A 558 -20.67 -22.69 -17.55
N ILE A 559 -20.31 -23.58 -18.49
CA ILE A 559 -21.18 -23.94 -19.62
C ILE A 559 -22.53 -24.43 -19.10
N GLY A 560 -23.61 -23.77 -19.52
CA GLY A 560 -24.97 -24.11 -19.10
C GLY A 560 -25.59 -23.00 -18.28
N CYS A 561 -24.76 -22.15 -17.69
CA CYS A 561 -25.00 -20.72 -17.48
C CYS A 561 -24.58 -19.97 -18.77
#